data_AF-A0A847XD30-F1
#
_entry.id   AF-A0A847XD30-F1
#
_cell.length_a   1.000
_cell.length_b   1.000
_cell.length_c   1.000
_cell.angle_alpha   90.00
_cell.angle_beta   90.00
_cell.angle_gamma   90.00
#
_symmetry.space_group_name_H-M   'P 1'
#
loop_
_entity.id
_entity.type
_entity.pdbx_description
1 polymer ?
#
loop_
_entity_poly.entity_id
_entity_poly.type
_entity_poly.pdbx_seq_one_letter_code
_entity_poly.pdbx_strand_id
1 'polypeptide(L)'
;MNLIFGNSGTGNEKYRGLVKIKLVHSSWGSLIMVDQVYLKDPMVWFQPLTSLPSIVFNTDEGIVCRLSMDINGSHTLVVEFTSNDLCQSLDDGSFLYECNIWGPSGLGENYSSCWEERDGIPHLVLFHHTDERGYYGILESGEIWASPWNIQGTRKLINIHYVYFTNLDKIRSPQDLTAIAMSSDKIIHLAKDGAKIPQEIPPNWKETWLRNEILELEVYECKPEARKYTIKALINSTFLASNHLLRHDDFSIWYEVSFPAIFRVGVSPGSVLKLEEHQIYPSDEIKRVDYVVIGDATTLHGLAAPANEEDTEMIFRIHRDISEPPLEYWINNSNEEQFLSIRHEFNKFEIGNPSK
;
A
#
# COMPACT_ATOMS: atom_id res chain seq x y z
N MET A 1 8.33 11.40 7.42
CA MET A 1 7.98 11.84 6.06
C MET A 1 6.69 12.63 6.19
N ASN A 2 6.62 13.87 5.71
CA ASN A 2 5.32 14.53 5.58
C ASN A 2 4.68 13.96 4.32
N LEU A 3 3.61 13.18 4.46
CA LEU A 3 2.78 12.80 3.32
C LEU A 3 2.08 14.10 2.88
N ILE A 4 2.55 14.67 1.77
CA ILE A 4 1.97 15.87 1.18
C ILE A 4 1.44 15.45 -0.18
N PHE A 5 0.11 15.54 -0.33
CA PHE A 5 -0.56 15.30 -1.61
C PHE A 5 -0.13 16.33 -2.66
N GLY A 6 -0.35 15.99 -3.93
CA GLY A 6 0.06 16.79 -5.07
C GLY A 6 -0.53 18.19 -5.01
N ASN A 7 0.30 19.20 -4.73
CA ASN A 7 -0.07 20.61 -4.93
C ASN A 7 0.70 21.23 -6.11
N SER A 8 1.74 20.54 -6.57
CA SER A 8 2.58 20.91 -7.69
C SER A 8 2.13 20.06 -8.88
N GLY A 9 1.77 20.71 -9.99
CA GLY A 9 1.28 20.01 -11.17
C GLY A 9 2.26 18.95 -11.70
N THR A 10 1.79 18.10 -12.61
CA THR A 10 2.51 16.91 -13.11
C THR A 10 3.92 17.20 -13.61
N GLY A 11 4.21 18.42 -14.06
CA GLY A 11 5.43 18.71 -14.81
C GLY A 11 5.30 18.26 -16.27
N ASN A 12 6.35 18.52 -17.05
CA ASN A 12 6.34 18.33 -18.51
C ASN A 12 7.41 17.34 -18.98
N GLU A 13 8.22 16.78 -18.07
CA GLU A 13 9.30 15.86 -18.43
C GLU A 13 8.75 14.45 -18.59
N LYS A 14 9.25 13.75 -19.61
CA LYS A 14 8.84 12.39 -19.94
C LYS A 14 9.97 11.40 -19.65
N TYR A 15 9.65 10.39 -18.87
CA TYR A 15 10.54 9.30 -18.48
C TYR A 15 10.00 7.97 -18.98
N ARG A 16 10.86 6.96 -19.01
CA ARG A 16 10.51 5.56 -19.28
C ARG A 16 10.71 4.73 -18.02
N GLY A 17 9.83 3.77 -17.82
CA GLY A 17 9.79 3.00 -16.59
C GLY A 17 8.93 1.77 -16.68
N LEU A 18 8.59 1.24 -15.51
CA LEU A 18 7.63 0.15 -15.34
C LEU A 18 6.50 0.60 -14.41
N VAL A 19 5.33 0.00 -14.56
CA VAL A 19 4.24 0.11 -13.60
C VAL A 19 3.71 -1.27 -13.26
N LYS A 20 3.54 -1.53 -11.97
CA LYS A 20 2.93 -2.75 -11.44
C LYS A 20 1.49 -2.43 -11.05
N ILE A 21 0.54 -3.12 -11.67
CA ILE A 21 -0.91 -2.92 -11.44
C ILE A 21 -1.60 -4.21 -11.04
N LYS A 22 -2.80 -4.10 -10.45
CA LYS A 22 -3.73 -5.21 -10.24
C LYS A 22 -5.10 -4.84 -10.79
N LEU A 23 -5.82 -5.84 -11.31
CA LEU A 23 -7.24 -5.71 -11.56
C LEU A 23 -8.00 -6.11 -10.31
N VAL A 24 -8.80 -5.20 -9.79
CA VAL A 24 -9.57 -5.43 -8.58
C VAL A 24 -11.05 -5.13 -8.78
N HIS A 25 -11.90 -5.92 -8.13
CA HIS A 25 -13.35 -5.87 -8.31
C HIS A 25 -14.07 -5.82 -6.97
N SER A 26 -15.14 -5.06 -6.91
CA SER A 26 -16.06 -4.93 -5.78
C SER A 26 -17.49 -5.01 -6.31
N SER A 27 -18.47 -5.19 -5.43
CA SER A 27 -19.90 -5.23 -5.80
C SER A 27 -20.42 -3.91 -6.41
N TRP A 28 -19.65 -2.83 -6.31
CA TRP A 28 -20.03 -1.50 -6.82
C TRP A 28 -19.14 -1.02 -7.98
N GLY A 29 -18.10 -1.77 -8.35
CA GLY A 29 -17.23 -1.36 -9.45
C GLY A 29 -15.90 -2.09 -9.48
N SER A 30 -15.12 -1.80 -10.52
CA SER A 30 -13.77 -2.33 -10.70
C SER A 30 -12.75 -1.18 -10.73
N LEU A 31 -11.50 -1.48 -10.41
CA LEU A 31 -10.39 -0.53 -10.45
C LEU A 31 -9.14 -1.19 -11.02
N ILE A 32 -8.38 -0.45 -11.83
CA ILE A 32 -6.97 -0.76 -12.10
C ILE A 32 -6.17 -0.14 -10.95
N MET A 33 -5.83 -0.94 -9.96
CA MET A 33 -5.10 -0.51 -8.77
C MET A 33 -3.59 -0.48 -9.07
N VAL A 34 -2.92 0.60 -8.67
CA VAL A 34 -1.46 0.74 -8.84
C VAL A 34 -0.77 0.30 -7.56
N ASP A 35 0.10 -0.71 -7.68
CA ASP A 35 0.94 -1.15 -6.56
C ASP A 35 2.17 -0.23 -6.46
N GLN A 36 2.96 -0.12 -7.53
CA GLN A 36 4.20 0.66 -7.59
C GLN A 36 4.52 1.17 -9.01
N VAL A 37 5.29 2.25 -9.09
CA VAL A 37 5.87 2.79 -10.34
C VAL A 37 7.39 2.78 -10.23
N TYR A 38 8.10 2.48 -11.32
CA TYR A 38 9.55 2.30 -11.35
C TYR A 38 10.18 3.15 -12.44
N LEU A 39 11.26 3.86 -12.12
CA LEU A 39 12.20 4.38 -13.10
C LEU A 39 13.35 3.40 -13.30
N LYS A 40 13.82 3.29 -14.55
CA LYS A 40 15.00 2.50 -14.90
C LYS A 40 16.31 3.31 -14.80
N ASP A 41 16.22 4.64 -14.86
CA ASP A 41 17.38 5.53 -14.72
C ASP A 41 16.97 6.86 -14.03
N PRO A 42 17.36 7.07 -12.76
CA PRO A 42 18.00 6.10 -11.87
C PRO A 42 17.04 4.95 -11.51
N MET A 43 17.57 3.81 -11.05
CA MET A 43 16.79 2.64 -10.58
C MET A 43 16.10 2.91 -9.23
N VAL A 44 15.05 3.72 -9.28
CA VAL A 44 14.23 4.14 -8.13
C VAL A 44 12.76 3.86 -8.38
N TRP A 45 11.99 3.69 -7.31
CA TRP A 45 10.55 3.43 -7.41
C TRP A 45 9.75 4.38 -6.53
N PHE A 46 8.46 4.50 -6.84
CA PHE A 46 7.51 5.37 -6.18
C PHE A 46 6.34 4.55 -5.68
N GLN A 47 6.03 4.74 -4.40
CA GLN A 47 4.76 4.33 -3.82
C GLN A 47 3.71 5.39 -4.16
N PRO A 48 2.62 5.04 -4.85
CA PRO A 48 1.46 5.92 -4.96
C PRO A 48 0.94 6.28 -3.57
N LEU A 49 0.63 7.57 -3.37
CA LEU A 49 -0.04 8.08 -2.16
C LEU A 49 -1.54 8.22 -2.39
N THR A 50 -1.90 8.76 -3.54
CA THR A 50 -3.28 8.89 -4.01
C THR A 50 -3.37 8.52 -5.48
N SER A 51 -4.57 8.22 -5.97
CA SER A 51 -4.81 8.01 -7.39
C SER A 51 -6.21 8.40 -7.82
N LEU A 52 -6.33 8.89 -9.05
CA LEU A 52 -7.60 8.99 -9.74
C LEU A 52 -7.95 7.63 -10.38
N PRO A 53 -9.23 7.35 -10.63
CA PRO A 53 -9.63 6.21 -11.45
C PRO A 53 -8.90 6.20 -12.80
N SER A 54 -8.49 5.01 -13.24
CA SER A 54 -7.83 4.82 -14.54
C SER A 54 -8.70 5.25 -15.71
N ILE A 55 -8.11 5.92 -16.69
CA ILE A 55 -8.76 6.20 -17.97
C ILE A 55 -8.28 5.16 -18.98
N VAL A 56 -9.18 4.32 -19.46
CA VAL A 56 -8.88 3.27 -20.44
C VAL A 56 -9.66 3.53 -21.72
N PHE A 57 -8.98 3.53 -22.87
CA PHE A 57 -9.60 3.81 -24.16
C PHE A 57 -8.88 3.10 -25.32
N ASN A 58 -9.62 2.83 -26.39
CA ASN A 58 -9.09 2.22 -27.60
C ASN A 58 -8.45 3.26 -28.51
N THR A 59 -7.34 2.88 -29.14
CA THR A 59 -6.70 3.61 -30.24
C THR A 59 -6.38 2.63 -31.38
N ASP A 60 -5.94 3.16 -32.53
CA ASP A 60 -5.48 2.32 -33.65
C ASP A 60 -4.24 1.46 -33.28
N GLU A 61 -3.50 1.86 -32.24
CA GLU A 61 -2.26 1.20 -31.79
C GLU A 61 -2.51 0.19 -30.64
N GLY A 62 -3.74 0.08 -30.15
CA GLY A 62 -4.12 -0.81 -29.06
C GLY A 62 -4.93 -0.11 -27.95
N ILE A 63 -5.13 -0.83 -26.84
CA ILE A 63 -5.84 -0.31 -25.66
C ILE A 63 -4.85 0.48 -24.83
N VAL A 64 -5.14 1.75 -24.57
CA VAL A 64 -4.32 2.65 -23.76
C VAL A 64 -4.92 2.77 -22.36
N CYS A 65 -4.09 2.65 -21.34
CA CYS A 65 -4.43 2.95 -19.96
C CYS A 65 -3.59 4.13 -19.47
N ARG A 66 -4.27 5.14 -18.93
CA ARG A 66 -3.65 6.31 -18.30
C ARG A 66 -4.07 6.39 -16.83
N LEU A 67 -3.07 6.55 -15.97
CA LEU A 67 -3.19 6.66 -14.53
C LEU A 67 -2.65 8.01 -14.07
N SER A 68 -3.29 8.62 -13.08
CA SER A 68 -2.81 9.83 -12.42
C SER A 68 -2.74 9.60 -10.92
N MET A 69 -1.60 9.87 -10.32
CA MET A 69 -1.33 9.54 -8.92
C MET A 69 -0.39 10.52 -8.27
N ASP A 70 -0.60 10.82 -6.99
CA ASP A 70 0.37 11.59 -6.22
C ASP A 70 1.46 10.69 -5.66
N ILE A 71 2.66 11.24 -5.57
CA ILE A 71 3.82 10.63 -4.95
C ILE A 71 4.37 11.55 -3.85
N ASN A 72 5.35 11.07 -3.11
CA ASN A 72 6.04 11.89 -2.11
C ASN A 72 6.62 13.18 -2.73
N GLY A 73 6.73 14.23 -1.92
CA GLY A 73 7.24 15.53 -2.39
C GLY A 73 6.18 16.45 -3.01
N SER A 74 4.89 16.16 -2.87
CA SER A 74 3.78 16.99 -3.41
C SER A 74 3.70 17.02 -4.93
N HIS A 75 4.16 15.96 -5.59
CA HIS A 75 4.17 15.82 -7.04
C HIS A 75 3.12 14.82 -7.51
N THR A 76 2.49 15.11 -8.65
CA THR A 76 1.61 14.17 -9.36
C THR A 76 2.35 13.54 -10.53
N LEU A 77 2.18 12.25 -10.74
CA LEU A 77 2.63 11.54 -11.94
C LEU A 77 1.44 11.26 -12.85
N VAL A 78 1.69 11.31 -14.15
CA VAL A 78 0.82 10.64 -15.14
C VAL A 78 1.60 9.45 -15.68
N VAL A 79 1.00 8.27 -15.64
CA VAL A 79 1.59 7.03 -16.17
C VAL A 79 0.71 6.54 -17.29
N GLU A 80 1.31 6.22 -18.44
CA GLU A 80 0.60 5.70 -19.60
C GLU A 80 1.31 4.47 -20.17
N PHE A 81 0.52 3.45 -20.47
CA PHE A 81 0.96 2.23 -21.11
C PHE A 81 -0.16 1.68 -21.99
N THR A 82 0.19 0.79 -22.90
CA THR A 82 -0.73 0.14 -23.81
C THR A 82 -0.83 -1.35 -23.51
N SER A 83 -1.81 -2.02 -24.10
CA SER A 83 -1.94 -3.46 -23.95
C SER A 83 -0.77 -4.26 -24.54
N ASN A 84 -0.05 -3.66 -25.50
CA ASN A 84 1.16 -4.24 -26.08
C ASN A 84 2.40 -4.09 -25.19
N ASP A 85 2.34 -3.28 -24.13
CA ASP A 85 3.48 -3.03 -23.24
C ASP A 85 3.55 -4.02 -22.05
N LEU A 86 2.68 -5.05 -22.03
CA LEU A 86 2.67 -6.06 -20.97
C LEU A 86 4.00 -6.83 -20.99
N CYS A 87 4.76 -6.72 -19.89
CA CYS A 87 5.99 -7.45 -19.69
C CYS A 87 5.72 -8.84 -19.13
N GLN A 88 4.94 -8.91 -18.05
CA GLN A 88 4.75 -10.15 -17.29
C GLN A 88 3.47 -10.12 -16.45
N SER A 89 2.83 -11.28 -16.34
CA SER A 89 1.84 -11.56 -15.30
C SER A 89 2.55 -12.23 -14.11
N LEU A 90 2.34 -11.71 -12.91
CA LEU A 90 3.08 -12.07 -11.70
C LEU A 90 2.22 -12.90 -10.74
N ASP A 91 2.87 -13.75 -9.95
CA ASP A 91 2.21 -14.75 -9.09
C ASP A 91 1.25 -14.16 -8.04
N ASP A 92 1.41 -12.89 -7.68
CA ASP A 92 0.56 -12.17 -6.73
C ASP A 92 -0.70 -11.54 -7.37
N GLY A 93 -0.99 -11.89 -8.63
CA GLY A 93 -2.13 -11.36 -9.39
C GLY A 93 -1.88 -9.97 -9.98
N SER A 94 -0.64 -9.50 -9.96
CA SER A 94 -0.28 -8.24 -10.59
C SER A 94 0.25 -8.42 -12.01
N PHE A 95 0.27 -7.31 -12.74
CA PHE A 95 0.75 -7.22 -14.10
C PHE A 95 1.76 -6.10 -14.18
N LEU A 96 2.90 -6.39 -14.79
CA LEU A 96 3.98 -5.44 -14.98
C LEU A 96 3.98 -4.96 -16.44
N TYR A 97 3.94 -3.65 -16.63
CA TYR A 97 3.95 -3.01 -17.93
C TYR A 97 5.17 -2.11 -18.09
N GLU A 98 5.73 -2.04 -19.29
CA GLU A 98 6.54 -0.88 -19.67
C GLU A 98 5.62 0.34 -19.79
N CYS A 99 6.10 1.51 -19.36
CA CYS A 99 5.27 2.69 -19.37
C CYS A 99 6.06 3.98 -19.67
N ASN A 100 5.31 4.98 -20.12
CA ASN A 100 5.72 6.37 -20.12
C ASN A 100 5.27 7.01 -18.80
N ILE A 101 6.16 7.78 -18.18
CA ILE A 101 5.90 8.49 -16.92
C ILE A 101 6.12 9.98 -17.17
N TRP A 102 5.11 10.80 -16.96
CA TRP A 102 5.26 12.26 -16.95
C TRP A 102 5.34 12.75 -15.52
N GLY A 103 6.33 13.60 -15.26
CA GLY A 103 6.67 14.05 -13.93
C GLY A 103 7.45 15.38 -13.92
N PRO A 104 7.79 15.89 -12.72
CA PRO A 104 8.70 17.02 -12.57
C PRO A 104 10.09 16.72 -13.16
N SER A 105 10.85 17.78 -13.45
CA SER A 105 12.28 17.65 -13.74
C SER A 105 13.01 17.09 -12.51
N GLY A 106 13.97 16.19 -12.71
CA GLY A 106 14.67 15.54 -11.60
C GLY A 106 13.79 14.56 -10.82
N LEU A 107 12.80 13.91 -11.48
CA LEU A 107 11.86 12.99 -10.83
C LEU A 107 12.55 11.94 -9.93
N GLY A 108 13.75 11.51 -10.29
CA GLY A 108 14.59 10.60 -9.52
C GLY A 108 15.00 11.09 -8.12
N GLU A 109 14.65 12.31 -7.71
CA GLU A 109 14.88 12.85 -6.35
C GLU A 109 13.68 12.63 -5.39
N ASN A 110 12.49 12.34 -5.93
CA ASN A 110 11.24 12.22 -5.15
C ASN A 110 10.81 10.76 -4.90
N TYR A 111 11.77 9.86 -4.89
CA TYR A 111 11.54 8.42 -4.84
C TYR A 111 11.18 7.92 -3.44
N SER A 112 10.56 6.73 -3.40
CA SER A 112 10.28 5.99 -2.18
C SER A 112 11.51 5.23 -1.70
N SER A 113 12.12 4.42 -2.58
CA SER A 113 13.40 3.76 -2.35
C SER A 113 14.02 3.30 -3.68
N CYS A 114 15.15 2.60 -3.64
CA CYS A 114 15.78 1.97 -4.80
C CYS A 114 15.15 0.60 -5.09
N TRP A 115 15.36 0.09 -6.30
CA TRP A 115 15.00 -1.27 -6.68
C TRP A 115 16.05 -1.90 -7.60
N GLU A 116 15.98 -3.22 -7.73
CA GLU A 116 16.78 -4.03 -8.66
C GLU A 116 15.85 -4.91 -9.50
N GLU A 117 16.20 -5.18 -10.75
CA GLU A 117 15.49 -6.16 -11.57
C GLU A 117 16.18 -7.53 -11.45
N ARG A 118 15.42 -8.58 -11.17
CA ARG A 118 15.90 -9.97 -11.21
C ARG A 118 14.85 -10.84 -11.85
N ASP A 119 15.24 -11.55 -12.92
CA ASP A 119 14.35 -12.40 -13.71
C ASP A 119 13.07 -11.68 -14.19
N GLY A 120 13.18 -10.40 -14.57
CA GLY A 120 12.06 -9.56 -14.99
C GLY A 120 11.18 -9.03 -13.86
N ILE A 121 11.50 -9.36 -12.60
CA ILE A 121 10.69 -8.99 -11.43
C ILE A 121 11.39 -7.87 -10.62
N PRO A 122 10.69 -6.77 -10.30
CA PRO A 122 11.21 -5.75 -9.41
C PRO A 122 11.44 -6.29 -8.00
N HIS A 123 12.63 -6.08 -7.48
CA HIS A 123 13.00 -6.32 -6.09
C HIS A 123 13.25 -4.99 -5.39
N LEU A 124 12.48 -4.71 -4.33
CA LEU A 124 12.49 -3.41 -3.66
C LEU A 124 13.49 -3.40 -2.52
N VAL A 125 14.25 -2.32 -2.41
CA VAL A 125 15.00 -2.02 -1.18
C VAL A 125 14.03 -1.47 -0.15
N LEU A 126 13.81 -2.24 0.91
CA LEU A 126 12.96 -1.88 2.05
C LEU A 126 13.73 -2.08 3.36
N PHE A 127 13.17 -1.61 4.46
CA PHE A 127 13.84 -1.54 5.75
C PHE A 127 12.96 -2.14 6.84
N HIS A 128 13.55 -3.00 7.66
CA HIS A 128 12.93 -3.50 8.89
C HIS A 128 13.53 -2.75 10.09
N HIS A 129 12.68 -2.06 10.86
CA HIS A 129 13.11 -1.33 12.06
C HIS A 129 12.77 -2.10 13.32
N THR A 130 13.75 -2.22 14.21
CA THR A 130 13.63 -3.03 15.42
C THR A 130 14.45 -2.43 16.57
N ASP A 131 14.36 -3.07 17.74
CA ASP A 131 15.20 -2.73 18.88
C ASP A 131 16.58 -3.43 18.80
N GLU A 132 17.45 -3.15 19.78
CA GLU A 132 18.81 -3.71 19.80
C GLU A 132 18.82 -5.24 19.81
N ARG A 133 17.93 -5.83 20.61
CA ARG A 133 17.86 -7.27 20.79
C ARG A 133 17.38 -7.94 19.50
N GLY A 134 16.35 -7.39 18.88
CA GLY A 134 15.83 -7.85 17.60
C GLY A 134 16.89 -7.75 16.50
N TYR A 135 17.62 -6.65 16.43
CA TYR A 135 18.67 -6.46 15.43
C TYR A 135 19.76 -7.54 15.52
N TYR A 136 20.37 -7.71 16.68
CA TYR A 136 21.43 -8.71 16.85
C TYR A 136 20.89 -10.14 16.73
N GLY A 137 19.67 -10.41 17.20
CA GLY A 137 19.04 -11.72 17.04
C GLY A 137 18.79 -12.09 15.57
N ILE A 138 18.35 -11.13 14.75
CA ILE A 138 18.15 -11.36 13.30
C ILE A 138 19.50 -11.56 12.61
N LEU A 139 20.53 -10.77 12.92
CA LEU A 139 21.85 -10.92 12.31
C LEU A 139 22.51 -12.26 12.67
N GLU A 140 22.29 -12.77 13.88
CA GLU A 140 22.83 -14.07 14.32
C GLU A 140 22.08 -15.25 13.70
N SER A 141 20.74 -15.19 13.67
CA SER A 141 19.91 -16.29 13.18
C SER A 141 19.73 -16.30 11.65
N GLY A 142 19.82 -15.14 11.00
CA GLY A 142 19.36 -14.96 9.63
C GLY A 142 17.84 -15.03 9.49
N GLU A 143 17.07 -14.92 10.57
CA GLU A 143 15.61 -15.11 10.57
C GLU A 143 14.88 -13.87 11.09
N ILE A 144 13.86 -13.44 10.35
CA ILE A 144 12.91 -12.40 10.76
C ILE A 144 11.57 -13.07 11.06
N TRP A 145 11.16 -12.98 12.32
CA TRP A 145 9.95 -13.62 12.83
C TRP A 145 8.70 -12.80 12.50
N ALA A 146 7.67 -13.47 12.00
CA ALA A 146 6.42 -12.83 11.66
C ALA A 146 5.58 -12.47 12.89
N SER A 147 4.99 -11.28 12.86
CA SER A 147 4.08 -10.77 13.88
C SER A 147 2.67 -11.33 13.66
N PRO A 148 1.98 -11.78 14.73
CA PRO A 148 0.60 -12.22 14.64
C PRO A 148 -0.41 -11.06 14.62
N TRP A 149 0.02 -9.80 14.59
CA TRP A 149 -0.90 -8.66 14.73
C TRP A 149 -1.35 -8.12 13.37
N ASN A 150 -2.54 -7.52 13.31
CA ASN A 150 -3.02 -6.75 12.17
C ASN A 150 -2.21 -5.45 11.96
N ILE A 151 -2.48 -4.71 10.88
CA ILE A 151 -1.75 -3.48 10.55
C ILE A 151 -1.84 -2.41 11.66
N GLN A 152 -2.96 -2.31 12.36
CA GLN A 152 -3.15 -1.40 13.52
C GLN A 152 -2.34 -1.83 14.75
N GLY A 153 -2.01 -3.12 14.87
CA GLY A 153 -1.30 -3.69 16.02
C GLY A 153 -2.18 -3.99 17.24
N THR A 154 -3.50 -4.08 17.07
CA THR A 154 -4.49 -4.16 18.16
C THR A 154 -5.22 -5.50 18.23
N ARG A 155 -5.15 -6.31 17.16
CA ARG A 155 -5.84 -7.59 17.02
C ARG A 155 -4.93 -8.66 16.46
N LYS A 156 -5.07 -9.89 16.95
CA LYS A 156 -4.25 -11.02 16.49
C LYS A 156 -4.93 -11.79 15.38
N LEU A 157 -4.16 -12.08 14.35
CA LEU A 157 -4.48 -12.94 13.22
C LEU A 157 -4.13 -14.39 13.56
N ILE A 158 -5.00 -15.33 13.20
CA ILE A 158 -4.81 -16.77 13.46
C ILE A 158 -4.41 -17.56 12.22
N ASN A 159 -4.70 -17.06 11.02
CA ASN A 159 -4.45 -17.77 9.77
C ASN A 159 -3.26 -17.23 8.98
N ILE A 160 -2.79 -16.01 9.24
CA ILE A 160 -1.65 -15.40 8.55
C ILE A 160 -0.89 -14.50 9.51
N HIS A 161 0.44 -14.55 9.48
CA HIS A 161 1.31 -13.62 10.20
C HIS A 161 2.09 -12.77 9.19
N TYR A 162 2.52 -11.59 9.62
CA TYR A 162 3.20 -10.64 8.74
C TYR A 162 4.58 -10.25 9.27
N VAL A 163 5.56 -10.19 8.37
CA VAL A 163 6.79 -9.42 8.62
C VAL A 163 6.63 -8.05 7.98
N TYR A 164 6.87 -7.01 8.76
CA TYR A 164 6.67 -5.61 8.37
C TYR A 164 7.98 -4.93 7.98
N PHE A 165 7.90 -4.15 6.91
CA PHE A 165 8.96 -3.35 6.34
C PHE A 165 8.43 -1.95 6.01
N THR A 166 9.35 -1.03 5.74
CA THR A 166 9.04 0.34 5.31
C THR A 166 10.03 0.82 4.26
N ASN A 167 9.64 1.82 3.46
CA ASN A 167 10.54 2.54 2.58
C ASN A 167 11.41 3.59 3.31
N LEU A 168 11.19 3.80 4.62
CA LEU A 168 11.99 4.71 5.44
C LEU A 168 13.31 4.05 5.85
N ASP A 169 14.45 4.62 5.45
CA ASP A 169 15.79 4.12 5.83
C ASP A 169 16.09 4.26 7.33
N LYS A 170 15.40 5.18 8.00
CA LYS A 170 15.52 5.44 9.44
C LYS A 170 14.25 6.08 9.98
N ILE A 171 13.86 5.71 11.19
CA ILE A 171 12.86 6.44 11.98
C ILE A 171 13.55 7.58 12.73
N ARG A 172 13.21 8.83 12.40
CA ARG A 172 13.87 10.04 12.92
C ARG A 172 12.95 10.89 13.77
N SER A 173 11.65 10.88 13.49
CA SER A 173 10.67 11.72 14.19
C SER A 173 9.36 10.99 14.51
N PRO A 174 8.50 11.58 15.36
CA PRO A 174 7.15 11.08 15.57
C PRO A 174 6.33 10.97 14.27
N GLN A 175 6.54 11.85 13.29
CA GLN A 175 5.85 11.77 12.00
C GLN A 175 6.26 10.54 11.18
N ASP A 176 7.51 10.08 11.31
CA ASP A 176 7.94 8.81 10.70
C ASP A 176 7.20 7.62 11.32
N LEU A 177 6.93 7.65 12.62
CA LEU A 177 6.12 6.62 13.29
C LEU A 177 4.68 6.63 12.79
N THR A 178 4.06 7.81 12.67
CA THR A 178 2.68 7.93 12.16
C THR A 178 2.55 7.33 10.77
N ALA A 179 3.55 7.53 9.89
CA ALA A 179 3.56 6.97 8.55
C ALA A 179 3.55 5.42 8.53
N ILE A 180 4.01 4.78 9.60
CA ILE A 180 4.03 3.33 9.77
C ILE A 180 3.05 2.83 10.84
N ALA A 181 1.93 3.53 11.02
CA ALA A 181 0.86 3.18 11.97
C ALA A 181 1.35 2.99 13.41
N MET A 182 2.23 3.88 13.88
CA MET A 182 2.69 3.93 15.26
C MET A 182 2.63 5.35 15.81
N SER A 183 2.49 5.50 17.12
CA SER A 183 2.62 6.82 17.77
C SER A 183 3.06 6.70 19.22
N SER A 184 3.55 7.78 19.82
CA SER A 184 4.00 7.75 21.23
C SER A 184 2.86 7.84 22.24
N ASP A 185 1.66 8.23 21.80
CA ASP A 185 0.45 8.37 22.61
C ASP A 185 -0.64 7.36 22.22
N LYS A 186 -0.32 6.39 21.36
CA LYS A 186 -1.21 5.36 20.80
C LYS A 186 -2.32 5.89 19.89
N ILE A 187 -2.29 7.16 19.49
CA ILE A 187 -3.35 7.74 18.67
C ILE A 187 -2.78 8.34 17.39
N ILE A 188 -3.47 8.08 16.27
CA ILE A 188 -3.37 8.84 15.03
C ILE A 188 -4.73 9.48 14.78
N HIS A 189 -4.75 10.78 14.51
CA HIS A 189 -5.96 11.51 14.15
C HIS A 189 -6.14 11.53 12.64
N LEU A 190 -7.30 11.08 12.17
CA LEU A 190 -7.70 11.15 10.76
C LEU A 190 -8.98 11.98 10.65
N ALA A 191 -9.10 12.81 9.62
CA ALA A 191 -10.31 13.58 9.35
C ALA A 191 -11.09 12.98 8.19
N LYS A 192 -12.41 12.95 8.28
CA LYS A 192 -13.26 12.51 7.16
C LYS A 192 -13.34 13.56 6.06
N ASP A 193 -13.78 13.14 4.91
CA ASP A 193 -14.09 14.00 3.78
C ASP A 193 -15.05 15.13 4.18
N GLY A 194 -14.74 16.34 3.71
CA GLY A 194 -15.52 17.54 3.99
C GLY A 194 -15.46 18.04 5.44
N ALA A 195 -14.64 17.44 6.31
CA ALA A 195 -14.49 17.88 7.70
C ALA A 195 -13.97 19.33 7.77
N LYS A 196 -14.70 20.20 8.46
CA LYS A 196 -14.39 21.64 8.55
C LYS A 196 -13.48 21.95 9.73
N ILE A 197 -12.28 21.39 9.75
CA ILE A 197 -11.37 21.51 10.89
C ILE A 197 -11.02 22.99 11.13
N PRO A 198 -11.30 23.56 12.33
CA PRO A 198 -10.93 24.93 12.65
C PRO A 198 -9.41 25.06 12.71
N GLN A 199 -8.89 26.27 12.51
CA GLN A 199 -7.45 26.56 12.58
C GLN A 199 -6.86 26.17 13.95
N GLU A 200 -7.64 26.33 15.02
CA GLU A 200 -7.29 25.91 16.37
C GLU A 200 -8.34 24.89 16.87
N ILE A 201 -7.89 23.68 17.20
CA ILE A 201 -8.74 22.64 17.78
C ILE A 201 -8.90 22.95 19.27
N PRO A 202 -10.14 23.16 19.78
CA PRO A 202 -10.34 23.44 21.19
C PRO A 202 -9.95 22.23 22.06
N PRO A 203 -9.39 22.42 23.27
CA PRO A 203 -8.98 21.31 24.13
C PRO A 203 -10.09 20.29 24.44
N ASN A 204 -11.35 20.73 24.48
CA ASN A 204 -12.52 19.89 24.70
C ASN A 204 -13.23 19.47 23.39
N TRP A 205 -12.52 19.41 22.26
CA TRP A 205 -13.10 19.12 20.94
C TRP A 205 -13.96 17.84 20.89
N LYS A 206 -13.66 16.84 21.73
CA LYS A 206 -14.43 15.60 21.86
C LYS A 206 -15.87 15.82 22.34
N GLU A 207 -16.14 16.94 23.02
CA GLU A 207 -17.49 17.33 23.46
C GLU A 207 -18.22 18.18 22.41
N THR A 208 -17.52 18.57 21.34
CA THR A 208 -18.04 19.41 20.25
C THR A 208 -18.52 18.58 19.06
N TRP A 209 -18.83 19.25 17.95
CA TRP A 209 -19.17 18.61 16.68
C TRP A 209 -17.99 17.85 16.06
N LEU A 210 -16.74 18.21 16.39
CA LEU A 210 -15.52 17.60 15.85
C LEU A 210 -15.38 16.10 16.16
N ARG A 211 -16.03 15.60 17.22
CA ARG A 211 -16.05 14.16 17.55
C ARG A 211 -16.63 13.28 16.44
N ASN A 212 -17.45 13.86 15.56
CA ASN A 212 -18.07 13.15 14.43
C ASN A 212 -17.28 13.34 13.13
N GLU A 213 -16.12 14.00 13.20
CA GLU A 213 -15.38 14.52 12.05
C GLU A 213 -13.91 14.10 12.08
N ILE A 214 -13.38 13.89 13.29
CA ILE A 214 -12.03 13.38 13.53
C ILE A 214 -12.14 11.99 14.15
N LEU A 215 -11.55 11.00 13.50
CA LEU A 215 -11.31 9.68 14.03
C LEU A 215 -10.07 9.71 14.93
N GLU A 216 -10.17 9.19 16.15
CA GLU A 216 -9.02 8.78 16.95
C GLU A 216 -8.74 7.31 16.69
N LEU A 217 -7.78 7.04 15.81
CA LEU A 217 -7.36 5.68 15.51
C LEU A 217 -6.33 5.23 16.55
N GLU A 218 -6.66 4.22 17.33
CA GLU A 218 -5.69 3.59 18.23
C GLU A 218 -4.61 2.87 17.41
N VAL A 219 -3.35 3.01 17.78
CA VAL A 219 -2.21 2.36 17.10
C VAL A 219 -1.16 1.89 18.10
N TYR A 220 -0.20 1.10 17.61
CA TYR A 220 0.90 0.62 18.43
C TYR A 220 1.73 1.75 19.06
N GLU A 221 1.95 1.67 20.37
CA GLU A 221 2.76 2.65 21.12
C GLU A 221 4.25 2.50 20.79
N CYS A 222 4.85 3.55 20.25
CA CYS A 222 6.29 3.57 20.00
C CYS A 222 6.88 4.97 20.13
N LYS A 223 8.16 5.02 20.50
CA LYS A 223 8.98 6.22 20.41
C LYS A 223 10.05 6.03 19.34
N PRO A 224 10.49 7.08 18.63
CA PRO A 224 11.48 6.94 17.56
C PRO A 224 12.76 6.21 18.02
N GLU A 225 13.19 6.45 19.26
CA GLU A 225 14.41 5.86 19.84
C GLU A 225 14.31 4.35 20.04
N ALA A 226 13.09 3.81 20.16
CA ALA A 226 12.86 2.37 20.31
C ALA A 226 13.01 1.58 19.00
N ARG A 227 13.11 2.28 17.86
CA ARG A 227 13.25 1.71 16.50
C ARG A 227 14.55 2.21 15.84
N LYS A 228 15.62 2.31 16.62
CA LYS A 228 16.90 2.89 16.17
C LYS A 228 17.74 1.96 15.30
N TYR A 229 17.49 0.63 15.33
CA TYR A 229 18.23 -0.33 14.50
C TYR A 229 17.45 -0.65 13.25
N THR A 230 18.14 -0.59 12.12
CA THR A 230 17.58 -0.83 10.80
C THR A 230 18.27 -2.00 10.13
N ILE A 231 17.49 -2.88 9.53
CA ILE A 231 17.97 -3.93 8.63
C ILE A 231 17.50 -3.59 7.22
N LYS A 232 18.44 -3.40 6.29
CA LYS A 232 18.15 -3.25 4.87
C LYS A 232 17.85 -4.62 4.27
N ALA A 233 16.75 -4.70 3.53
CA ALA A 233 16.24 -5.90 2.90
C ALA A 233 15.92 -5.64 1.42
N LEU A 234 16.28 -6.58 0.56
CA LEU A 234 15.88 -6.64 -0.84
C LEU A 234 14.76 -7.68 -0.97
N ILE A 235 13.57 -7.22 -1.36
CA ILE A 235 12.34 -8.00 -1.31
C ILE A 235 11.72 -8.12 -2.69
N ASN A 236 11.45 -9.33 -3.14
CA ASN A 236 10.67 -9.56 -4.35
C ASN A 236 9.29 -8.88 -4.22
N SER A 237 8.94 -7.99 -5.15
CA SER A 237 7.71 -7.20 -5.09
C SER A 237 6.42 -8.05 -5.14
N THR A 238 6.50 -9.31 -5.58
CA THR A 238 5.37 -10.27 -5.57
C THR A 238 5.13 -10.91 -4.20
N PHE A 239 6.04 -10.71 -3.23
CA PHE A 239 5.87 -11.20 -1.86
C PHE A 239 5.06 -10.23 -1.00
N LEU A 240 4.92 -8.98 -1.46
CA LEU A 240 4.25 -7.91 -0.73
C LEU A 240 2.74 -8.09 -0.82
N ALA A 241 2.06 -8.02 0.32
CA ALA A 241 0.62 -7.83 0.34
C ALA A 241 0.29 -6.42 -0.17
N SER A 242 -0.79 -6.29 -0.95
CA SER A 242 -1.26 -5.00 -1.44
C SER A 242 -1.70 -4.10 -0.26
N ASN A 243 -1.46 -2.80 -0.39
CA ASN A 243 -1.94 -1.81 0.56
C ASN A 243 -3.47 -1.66 0.48
N HIS A 244 -4.10 -1.41 1.62
CA HIS A 244 -5.51 -1.04 1.70
C HIS A 244 -5.74 0.38 1.20
N LEU A 245 -6.96 0.70 0.80
CA LEU A 245 -7.30 2.01 0.24
C LEU A 245 -8.37 2.71 1.07
N LEU A 246 -8.36 4.03 1.03
CA LEU A 246 -9.51 4.88 1.36
C LEU A 246 -10.11 5.37 0.04
N ARG A 247 -11.44 5.27 -0.10
CA ARG A 247 -12.21 5.86 -1.19
C ARG A 247 -12.75 7.19 -0.71
N HIS A 248 -12.43 8.25 -1.44
CA HIS A 248 -12.90 9.60 -1.19
C HIS A 248 -14.02 9.99 -2.15
N ASP A 249 -14.92 10.85 -1.70
CA ASP A 249 -16.11 11.29 -2.44
C ASP A 249 -16.56 12.71 -2.04
N ASP A 250 -15.62 13.67 -2.11
CA ASP A 250 -15.81 15.06 -1.71
C ASP A 250 -16.01 16.04 -2.89
N PHE A 251 -15.75 15.58 -4.12
CA PHE A 251 -16.07 16.25 -5.39
C PHE A 251 -16.05 15.28 -6.58
N SER A 252 -15.07 14.39 -6.58
CA SER A 252 -14.89 13.30 -7.53
C SER A 252 -14.37 12.08 -6.79
N ILE A 253 -14.58 10.88 -7.33
CA ILE A 253 -14.03 9.67 -6.74
C ILE A 253 -12.51 9.65 -6.95
N TRP A 254 -11.77 9.48 -5.85
CA TRP A 254 -10.34 9.22 -5.85
C TRP A 254 -9.98 8.28 -4.70
N TYR A 255 -8.77 7.72 -4.73
CA TYR A 255 -8.33 6.72 -3.77
C TYR A 255 -7.04 7.16 -3.08
N GLU A 256 -6.96 7.01 -1.77
CA GLU A 256 -5.74 7.18 -0.98
C GLU A 256 -5.21 5.81 -0.57
N VAL A 257 -3.90 5.60 -0.67
CA VAL A 257 -3.24 4.41 -0.14
C VAL A 257 -3.13 4.56 1.37
N SER A 258 -3.81 3.68 2.11
CA SER A 258 -3.75 3.68 3.58
C SER A 258 -2.38 3.20 4.06
N PHE A 259 -1.74 4.01 4.91
CA PHE A 259 -0.39 3.78 5.44
C PHE A 259 0.63 3.40 4.36
N PRO A 260 0.92 4.31 3.42
CA PRO A 260 1.72 4.00 2.22
C PRO A 260 3.18 3.63 2.55
N ALA A 261 3.66 3.92 3.76
CA ALA A 261 5.01 3.52 4.18
C ALA A 261 5.07 2.12 4.80
N ILE A 262 3.95 1.38 4.89
CA ILE A 262 3.91 0.01 5.42
C ILE A 262 3.88 -1.00 4.28
N PHE A 263 4.87 -1.89 4.29
CA PHE A 263 4.97 -3.04 3.40
C PHE A 263 5.00 -4.30 4.26
N ARG A 264 4.28 -5.34 3.86
CA ARG A 264 4.23 -6.58 4.64
C ARG A 264 4.27 -7.81 3.78
N VAL A 265 4.96 -8.83 4.27
CA VAL A 265 5.05 -10.14 3.65
C VAL A 265 4.31 -11.13 4.52
N GLY A 266 3.30 -11.79 3.95
CA GLY A 266 2.46 -12.75 4.64
C GLY A 266 3.08 -14.15 4.64
N VAL A 267 3.05 -14.81 5.80
CA VAL A 267 3.53 -16.19 5.99
C VAL A 267 2.56 -16.98 6.85
N SER A 268 2.71 -18.30 6.85
CA SER A 268 1.97 -19.17 7.76
C SER A 268 2.32 -18.87 9.23
N PRO A 269 1.37 -19.02 10.17
CA PRO A 269 1.65 -18.85 11.60
C PRO A 269 2.82 -19.71 12.07
N GLY A 270 3.80 -19.08 12.71
CA GLY A 270 5.02 -19.73 13.20
C GLY A 270 6.17 -19.81 12.19
N SER A 271 5.93 -19.48 10.92
CA SER A 271 6.97 -19.40 9.89
C SER A 271 7.76 -18.07 10.00
N VAL A 272 8.93 -18.04 9.36
CA VAL A 272 9.85 -16.89 9.34
C VAL A 272 10.20 -16.47 7.92
N LEU A 273 10.78 -15.29 7.77
CA LEU A 273 11.53 -14.92 6.57
C LEU A 273 13.02 -15.07 6.84
N LYS A 274 13.74 -15.71 5.92
CA LYS A 274 15.20 -15.79 5.95
C LYS A 274 15.80 -14.55 5.31
N LEU A 275 16.89 -14.08 5.91
CA LEU A 275 17.70 -12.96 5.47
C LEU A 275 19.11 -13.46 5.13
N GLU A 276 19.43 -13.50 3.84
CA GLU A 276 20.74 -13.93 3.33
C GLU A 276 21.30 -12.83 2.42
N GLU A 277 22.47 -12.27 2.75
CA GLU A 277 23.10 -11.19 1.96
C GLU A 277 22.16 -10.01 1.65
N HIS A 278 21.36 -9.59 2.64
CA HIS A 278 20.29 -8.58 2.53
C HIS A 278 19.06 -9.01 1.72
N GLN A 279 19.02 -10.19 1.14
CA GLN A 279 17.86 -10.67 0.40
C GLN A 279 16.89 -11.43 1.31
N ILE A 280 15.59 -11.22 1.07
CA ILE A 280 14.53 -11.90 1.78
C ILE A 280 14.07 -13.13 1.00
N TYR A 281 14.05 -14.27 1.69
CA TYR A 281 13.51 -15.53 1.22
C TYR A 281 12.47 -16.04 2.22
N PRO A 282 11.31 -16.52 1.77
CA PRO A 282 10.38 -17.12 2.69
C PRO A 282 10.86 -18.53 3.09
N SER A 283 10.73 -18.87 4.36
CA SER A 283 11.07 -20.24 4.83
C SER A 283 10.07 -21.30 4.35
N ASP A 284 8.84 -20.87 4.09
CA ASP A 284 7.71 -21.64 3.57
C ASP A 284 7.06 -20.90 2.39
N GLU A 285 5.91 -21.37 1.90
CA GLU A 285 5.14 -20.65 0.89
C GLU A 285 4.66 -19.28 1.41
N ILE A 286 4.77 -18.24 0.57
CA ILE A 286 4.21 -16.92 0.86
C ILE A 286 2.70 -17.04 0.95
N LYS A 287 2.15 -16.65 2.11
CA LYS A 287 0.71 -16.59 2.30
C LYS A 287 0.17 -15.24 1.84
N ARG A 288 -0.88 -15.26 1.03
CA ARG A 288 -1.51 -14.06 0.46
C ARG A 288 -2.98 -14.01 0.83
N VAL A 289 -3.50 -12.80 0.89
CA VAL A 289 -4.93 -12.52 0.90
C VAL A 289 -5.29 -11.88 -0.42
N ASP A 290 -6.24 -12.46 -1.13
CA ASP A 290 -6.61 -12.02 -2.48
C ASP A 290 -7.70 -10.93 -2.43
N TYR A 291 -7.56 -10.01 -1.47
CA TYR A 291 -8.43 -8.86 -1.31
C TYR A 291 -7.70 -7.66 -0.70
N VAL A 292 -8.29 -6.49 -0.90
CA VAL A 292 -7.89 -5.18 -0.37
C VAL A 292 -9.09 -4.59 0.35
N VAL A 293 -8.89 -4.10 1.57
CA VAL A 293 -9.93 -3.40 2.34
C VAL A 293 -10.07 -1.99 1.81
N ILE A 294 -11.32 -1.55 1.60
CA ILE A 294 -11.63 -0.21 1.12
C ILE A 294 -12.44 0.52 2.18
N GLY A 295 -11.86 1.58 2.73
CA GLY A 295 -12.56 2.46 3.68
C GLY A 295 -13.31 3.57 2.96
N ASP A 296 -14.56 3.83 3.33
CA ASP A 296 -15.30 5.04 2.92
C ASP A 296 -14.84 6.25 3.76
N ALA A 297 -14.04 7.13 3.15
CA ALA A 297 -13.46 8.29 3.83
C ALA A 297 -14.49 9.34 4.24
N THR A 298 -15.75 9.23 3.82
CA THR A 298 -16.85 10.13 4.26
C THR A 298 -17.39 9.76 5.65
N THR A 299 -17.00 8.61 6.21
CA THR A 299 -17.45 8.13 7.52
C THR A 299 -16.28 7.78 8.43
N LEU A 300 -16.44 7.97 9.75
CA LEU A 300 -15.40 7.57 10.71
C LEU A 300 -15.16 6.05 10.74
N HIS A 301 -16.21 5.27 10.52
CA HIS A 301 -16.11 3.80 10.43
C HIS A 301 -15.30 3.39 9.20
N GLY A 302 -15.61 3.97 8.04
CA GLY A 302 -14.87 3.72 6.81
C GLY A 302 -13.40 4.14 6.90
N LEU A 303 -13.09 5.30 7.50
CA LEU A 303 -11.71 5.70 7.77
C LEU A 303 -10.91 4.68 8.62
N ALA A 304 -11.56 4.03 9.58
CA ALA A 304 -10.92 3.06 10.46
C ALA A 304 -10.73 1.68 9.78
N ALA A 305 -11.57 1.34 8.80
CA ALA A 305 -11.66 0.00 8.25
C ALA A 305 -10.33 -0.55 7.68
N PRO A 306 -9.53 0.23 6.90
CA PRO A 306 -8.21 -0.22 6.44
C PRO A 306 -7.24 -0.59 7.57
N ALA A 307 -7.26 0.16 8.67
CA ALA A 307 -6.40 -0.12 9.82
C ALA A 307 -6.88 -1.34 10.60
N ASN A 308 -8.18 -1.43 10.83
CA ASN A 308 -8.76 -2.52 11.62
C ASN A 308 -8.64 -3.86 10.90
N GLU A 309 -8.83 -3.89 9.58
CA GLU A 309 -8.89 -5.09 8.72
C GLU A 309 -10.00 -6.10 9.06
N GLU A 310 -10.69 -5.89 10.19
CA GLU A 310 -11.83 -6.66 10.70
C GLU A 310 -13.15 -6.14 10.12
N ASP A 311 -14.11 -7.04 9.91
CA ASP A 311 -15.53 -6.74 9.61
C ASP A 311 -15.73 -5.65 8.53
N THR A 312 -15.04 -5.82 7.40
CA THR A 312 -15.00 -4.81 6.34
C THR A 312 -16.17 -4.98 5.37
N GLU A 313 -17.11 -4.04 5.40
CA GLU A 313 -18.27 -4.01 4.48
C GLU A 313 -17.85 -3.83 3.01
N MET A 314 -16.70 -3.20 2.78
CA MET A 314 -16.19 -2.86 1.46
C MET A 314 -14.80 -3.47 1.24
N ILE A 315 -14.72 -4.32 0.22
CA ILE A 315 -13.46 -4.93 -0.22
C ILE A 315 -13.36 -4.90 -1.75
N PHE A 316 -12.13 -4.86 -2.21
CA PHE A 316 -11.74 -5.18 -3.58
C PHE A 316 -11.14 -6.58 -3.60
N ARG A 317 -11.67 -7.51 -4.41
CA ARG A 317 -11.05 -8.82 -4.67
C ARG A 317 -10.04 -8.69 -5.79
N ILE A 318 -8.87 -9.29 -5.62
CA ILE A 318 -7.80 -9.28 -6.61
C ILE A 318 -8.06 -10.38 -7.64
N HIS A 319 -8.10 -10.02 -8.92
CA HIS A 319 -8.29 -10.99 -9.99
C HIS A 319 -6.96 -11.59 -10.45
N ARG A 320 -6.71 -12.85 -10.08
CA ARG A 320 -5.45 -13.55 -10.36
C ARG A 320 -5.49 -14.38 -11.64
N ASP A 321 -6.62 -15.03 -11.91
CA ASP A 321 -6.74 -16.06 -12.95
C ASP A 321 -7.29 -15.50 -14.28
N ILE A 322 -6.60 -14.48 -14.83
CA ILE A 322 -7.02 -13.84 -16.08
C ILE A 322 -6.38 -14.58 -17.27
N SER A 323 -7.21 -15.09 -18.17
CA SER A 323 -6.77 -15.86 -19.35
C SER A 323 -6.39 -15.02 -20.57
N GLU A 324 -6.69 -13.73 -20.53
CA GLU A 324 -6.38 -12.75 -21.58
C GLU A 324 -5.56 -11.58 -20.99
N PRO A 325 -4.92 -10.74 -21.81
CA PRO A 325 -4.16 -9.65 -21.24
C PRO A 325 -5.08 -8.64 -20.50
N PRO A 326 -4.62 -8.02 -19.40
CA PRO A 326 -5.48 -7.28 -18.47
C PRO A 326 -6.33 -6.16 -19.07
N LEU A 327 -5.78 -5.40 -20.02
CA LEU A 327 -6.51 -4.28 -20.61
C LEU A 327 -7.60 -4.75 -21.59
N GLU A 328 -7.34 -5.84 -22.31
CA GLU A 328 -8.31 -6.55 -23.13
C GLU A 328 -9.44 -7.08 -22.24
N TYR A 329 -9.09 -7.75 -21.13
CA TYR A 329 -10.07 -8.19 -20.14
C TYR A 329 -10.96 -7.05 -19.67
N TRP A 330 -10.35 -5.92 -19.29
CA TRP A 330 -11.05 -4.75 -18.78
C TRP A 330 -12.09 -4.21 -19.77
N ILE A 331 -11.71 -4.06 -21.05
CA ILE A 331 -12.60 -3.55 -22.10
C ILE A 331 -13.67 -4.58 -22.46
N ASN A 332 -13.29 -5.85 -22.63
CA ASN A 332 -14.20 -6.91 -23.06
C ASN A 332 -15.30 -7.22 -22.02
N ASN A 333 -15.01 -6.99 -20.74
CA ASN A 333 -15.92 -7.28 -19.62
C ASN A 333 -16.47 -5.99 -18.98
N SER A 334 -16.48 -4.88 -19.72
CA SER A 334 -16.96 -3.59 -19.23
C SER A 334 -18.44 -3.62 -18.84
N ASN A 335 -18.76 -3.09 -17.66
CA ASN A 335 -20.09 -3.09 -17.04
C ASN A 335 -20.65 -4.47 -16.66
N GLU A 336 -19.79 -5.49 -16.59
CA GLU A 336 -20.18 -6.81 -16.09
C GLU A 336 -19.86 -6.99 -14.61
N GLU A 337 -20.60 -7.87 -13.94
CA GLU A 337 -20.42 -8.20 -12.54
C GLU A 337 -19.29 -9.24 -12.38
N GLN A 338 -18.16 -8.80 -11.82
CA GLN A 338 -16.91 -9.59 -11.71
C GLN A 338 -16.56 -10.00 -10.28
N PHE A 339 -17.19 -9.40 -9.27
CA PHE A 339 -16.82 -9.63 -7.87
C PHE A 339 -17.24 -11.02 -7.39
N LEU A 340 -18.43 -11.48 -7.77
CA LEU A 340 -19.01 -12.74 -7.26
C LEU A 340 -18.26 -14.00 -7.73
N SER A 341 -17.57 -13.96 -8.87
CA SER A 341 -16.83 -15.09 -9.44
C SER A 341 -15.48 -15.31 -8.76
N ILE A 342 -14.90 -14.27 -8.15
CA ILE A 342 -13.57 -14.32 -7.55
C ILE A 342 -13.67 -14.79 -6.09
N ARG A 343 -12.93 -15.82 -5.72
CA ARG A 343 -12.86 -16.31 -4.32
C ARG A 343 -11.71 -15.62 -3.59
N HIS A 344 -11.86 -15.45 -2.28
CA HIS A 344 -10.80 -14.98 -1.39
C HIS A 344 -10.95 -15.63 -0.01
N GLU A 345 -9.85 -15.74 0.73
CA GLU A 345 -9.87 -16.09 2.15
C GLU A 345 -9.69 -14.81 2.96
N PHE A 346 -10.60 -14.57 3.91
CA PHE A 346 -10.45 -13.47 4.86
C PHE A 346 -9.37 -13.73 5.90
N ASN A 347 -8.76 -12.66 6.38
CA ASN A 347 -8.06 -12.67 7.66
C ASN A 347 -9.00 -13.17 8.75
N LYS A 348 -8.51 -14.09 9.57
CA LYS A 348 -9.23 -14.62 10.72
C LYS A 348 -8.55 -14.09 11.97
N PHE A 349 -9.37 -13.62 12.90
CA PHE A 349 -8.89 -12.99 14.12
C PHE A 349 -9.13 -13.91 15.32
N GLU A 350 -8.23 -13.84 16.30
CA GLU A 350 -8.40 -14.55 17.57
C GLU A 350 -9.65 -13.99 18.25
N ILE A 351 -10.62 -14.85 18.56
CA ILE A 351 -11.83 -14.44 19.28
C ILE A 351 -11.41 -13.98 20.67
N GLY A 352 -11.40 -12.68 20.88
CA GLY A 352 -11.27 -12.11 22.22
C GLY A 352 -12.56 -12.33 23.01
N ASN A 353 -12.43 -12.84 24.24
CA ASN A 353 -13.38 -12.42 25.27
C ASN A 353 -13.29 -10.89 25.37
N PRO A 354 -14.40 -10.12 25.32
CA PRO A 354 -14.34 -8.69 25.54
C PRO A 354 -14.02 -8.45 27.02
N SER A 355 -12.74 -8.37 27.39
CA SER A 355 -12.24 -7.76 28.62
C SER A 355 -10.71 -7.91 28.76
N LYS A 356 -9.99 -6.78 28.78
CA LYS A 356 -9.67 -6.07 30.04
C LYS A 356 -9.19 -4.65 29.77
#